data_AF-A0A3R8L0T7-F1
#
_entry.id   AF-A0A3R8L0T7-F1
#
_cell.length_a   1.000
_cell.length_b   1.000
_cell.length_c   1.000
_cell.angle_alpha   90.00
_cell.angle_beta   90.00
_cell.angle_gamma   90.00
#
_symmetry.space_group_name_H-M   'P 1'
#
loop_
_entity.id
_entity.type
_entity.pdbx_description
1 polymer ?
#
loop_
_entity_poly.entity_id
_entity_poly.type
_entity_poly.pdbx_seq_one_letter_code
_entity_poly.pdbx_strand_id
1 'polypeptide(L)'
;MKKFSPEAEKIMIERFGKDTVIALATVENNPTIAISGEWFTAHGKGINLGYFGKEENHLIAEKLKNVFAEWIDNGHNNFNDENTIILCVELTDGLLLSHGTRYEF
;
A
#
# COMPACT_ATOMS: atom_id res chain seq x y z
N MET A 1 -7.03 16.89 1.02
CA MET A 1 -6.96 15.51 0.49
C MET A 1 -8.38 15.08 0.18
N LYS A 2 -8.67 14.71 -1.06
CA LYS A 2 -9.99 14.16 -1.40
C LYS A 2 -10.09 12.76 -0.78
N LYS A 3 -11.30 12.34 -0.41
CA LYS A 3 -11.56 11.08 0.27
C LYS A 3 -12.77 10.43 -0.36
N PHE A 4 -12.81 9.10 -0.30
CA PHE A 4 -14.00 8.35 -0.63
C PHE A 4 -15.20 8.74 0.27
N SER A 5 -16.41 8.45 -0.20
CA SER A 5 -17.59 8.51 0.64
C SER A 5 -17.52 7.45 1.76
N PRO A 6 -18.25 7.63 2.89
CA PRO A 6 -18.28 6.63 3.96
C PRO A 6 -18.72 5.22 3.49
N GLU A 7 -19.61 5.16 2.50
CA GLU A 7 -20.04 3.92 1.84
C GLU A 7 -18.86 3.21 1.17
N ALA A 8 -18.07 3.94 0.37
CA ALA A 8 -16.89 3.39 -0.29
C ALA A 8 -15.79 3.03 0.71
N GLU A 9 -15.58 3.82 1.77
CA GLU A 9 -14.64 3.48 2.85
C GLU A 9 -15.00 2.14 3.51
N LYS A 10 -16.29 1.90 3.78
CA LYS A 10 -16.76 0.62 4.31
C LYS A 10 -16.46 -0.54 3.38
N ILE A 11 -16.74 -0.40 2.07
CA ILE A 11 -16.44 -1.44 1.07
C ILE A 11 -14.94 -1.71 0.99
N MET A 12 -14.11 -0.66 1.04
CA MET A 12 -12.66 -0.80 1.04
C MET A 12 -12.15 -1.57 2.26
N ILE A 13 -12.71 -1.32 3.44
CA ILE A 13 -12.38 -2.07 4.67
C ILE A 13 -12.82 -3.53 4.55
N GLU A 14 -14.01 -3.81 4.02
CA GLU A 14 -14.51 -5.18 3.87
C GLU A 14 -13.67 -6.01 2.87
N ARG A 15 -13.19 -5.39 1.79
CA ARG A 15 -12.37 -6.04 0.74
C ARG A 15 -10.89 -6.13 1.11
N PHE A 16 -10.29 -4.99 1.44
CA PHE A 16 -8.84 -4.82 1.61
C PHE A 16 -8.40 -4.69 3.07
N GLY A 17 -9.33 -4.66 4.03
CA GLY A 17 -9.01 -4.67 5.46
C GLY A 17 -8.44 -6.00 5.96
N LYS A 18 -8.30 -6.99 5.07
CA LYS A 18 -7.54 -8.23 5.27
C LYS A 18 -6.27 -8.18 4.41
N ASP A 19 -5.24 -8.86 4.89
CA ASP A 19 -3.83 -8.75 4.46
C ASP A 19 -3.67 -8.75 2.93
N THR A 20 -3.58 -7.54 2.36
CA THR A 20 -3.50 -7.35 0.91
C THR A 20 -2.07 -6.95 0.53
N VAL A 21 -1.39 -7.90 -0.11
CA VAL A 21 -0.15 -7.89 -0.89
C VAL A 21 0.67 -6.59 -0.98
N ILE A 22 1.96 -6.69 -0.63
CA ILE A 22 3.00 -5.68 -0.88
C ILE A 22 3.56 -5.86 -2.31
N ALA A 23 3.64 -4.77 -3.08
CA ALA A 23 4.23 -4.76 -4.41
C ALA A 23 5.70 -4.29 -4.39
N LEU A 24 6.55 -4.97 -5.15
CA LEU A 24 7.92 -4.57 -5.46
C LEU A 24 7.87 -3.47 -6.54
N ALA A 25 8.44 -2.29 -6.27
CA ALA A 25 8.52 -1.19 -7.22
C ALA A 25 9.95 -0.67 -7.37
N THR A 26 10.39 -0.47 -8.61
CA THR A 26 11.63 0.25 -8.93
C THR A 26 11.29 1.72 -9.14
N VAL A 27 11.65 2.59 -8.20
CA VAL A 27 11.22 4.02 -8.18
C VAL A 27 12.42 4.96 -8.31
N GLU A 28 13.35 4.70 -9.24
CA GLU A 28 14.53 5.57 -9.38
C GLU A 28 14.19 6.94 -9.99
N ASN A 29 13.31 7.00 -11.00
CA ASN A 29 13.17 8.21 -11.84
C ASN A 29 11.73 8.71 -12.05
N ASN A 30 10.71 7.94 -11.66
CA ASN A 30 9.31 8.36 -11.76
C ASN A 30 8.52 7.87 -10.54
N PRO A 31 8.05 8.78 -9.66
CA PRO A 31 7.32 8.40 -8.46
C PRO A 31 5.85 8.07 -8.76
N THR A 32 5.36 8.14 -10.00
CA THR A 32 3.96 7.76 -10.29
C THR A 32 3.78 6.25 -10.11
N ILE A 33 2.91 5.87 -9.17
CA ILE A 33 2.52 4.50 -8.88
C ILE A 33 1.07 4.30 -9.30
N ALA A 34 0.77 3.13 -9.88
CA ALA A 34 -0.58 2.66 -10.08
C ALA A 34 -0.85 1.47 -9.15
N ILE A 35 -2.01 1.45 -8.52
CA ILE A 35 -2.51 0.36 -7.68
C ILE A 35 -3.70 -0.26 -8.41
N SER A 36 -3.75 -1.59 -8.47
CA SER A 36 -4.89 -2.33 -9.01
C SER A 36 -5.13 -3.61 -8.23
N GLY A 37 -6.38 -3.82 -7.79
CA GLY A 37 -6.80 -5.03 -7.08
C GLY A 37 -8.30 -5.01 -6.83
N GLU A 38 -8.98 -6.16 -6.95
CA GLU A 38 -10.42 -6.34 -6.66
C GLU A 38 -11.35 -5.19 -7.11
N TRP A 39 -11.25 -4.78 -8.38
CA TRP A 39 -12.06 -3.69 -8.97
C TRP A 39 -11.84 -2.31 -8.33
N PHE A 40 -10.73 -2.15 -7.61
CA PHE A 40 -10.16 -0.87 -7.21
C PHE A 40 -8.94 -0.58 -8.08
N THR A 41 -8.86 0.65 -8.59
CA THR A 41 -7.69 1.19 -9.26
C THR A 41 -7.41 2.58 -8.72
N ALA A 42 -6.14 2.91 -8.53
CA ALA A 42 -5.75 4.23 -8.05
C ALA A 42 -4.38 4.61 -8.60
N HIS A 43 -4.14 5.92 -8.70
CA HIS A 43 -2.80 6.44 -8.92
C HIS A 43 -2.32 7.15 -7.67
N GLY A 44 -1.00 7.23 -7.52
CA GLY A 44 -0.40 7.96 -6.42
C GLY A 44 1.06 8.30 -6.66
N LYS A 45 1.59 9.08 -5.72
CA LYS A 45 3.00 9.40 -5.65
C LYS A 45 3.69 8.47 -4.65
N GLY A 46 4.66 7.71 -5.13
CA GLY A 46 5.58 6.91 -4.33
C GLY A 46 6.59 7.80 -3.61
N ILE A 47 6.70 7.62 -2.31
CA ILE A 47 7.64 8.31 -1.42
C ILE A 47 8.47 7.23 -0.74
N ASN A 48 9.75 7.19 -1.07
CA ASN A 48 10.71 6.29 -0.43
C ASN A 48 10.96 6.78 1.01
N LEU A 49 10.50 6.03 2.00
CA LEU A 49 10.75 6.32 3.42
C LEU A 49 12.09 5.78 3.92
N GLY A 50 12.91 5.22 3.03
CA GLY A 50 14.20 4.61 3.33
C GLY A 50 14.08 3.16 3.79
N TYR A 51 15.22 2.63 4.22
CA TYR A 51 15.39 1.26 4.69
C TYR A 51 14.34 0.86 5.74
N PHE A 52 13.80 -0.34 5.59
CA PHE A 52 12.82 -0.95 6.48
C PHE A 52 13.30 -0.99 7.94
N GLY A 53 14.60 -1.22 8.15
CA GLY A 53 15.21 -1.30 9.49
C GLY A 53 15.70 0.03 10.07
N LYS A 54 15.49 1.19 9.41
CA LYS A 54 15.93 2.48 9.97
C LYS A 54 15.14 2.83 11.24
N GLU A 55 15.78 3.54 12.17
CA GLU A 55 15.21 3.86 13.48
C GLU A 55 13.86 4.59 13.37
N GLU A 56 13.74 5.57 12.47
CA GLU A 56 12.50 6.35 12.32
C GLU A 56 11.36 5.56 11.67
N ASN A 57 11.65 4.40 11.07
CA ASN A 57 10.63 3.51 10.49
C ASN A 57 10.14 2.45 11.47
N HIS A 58 10.70 2.33 12.68
CA HIS A 58 10.41 1.23 13.62
C HIS A 58 8.91 0.99 13.83
N LEU A 59 8.12 2.03 14.10
CA LEU A 59 6.68 1.92 14.31
C LEU A 59 5.92 1.41 13.07
N ILE A 60 6.33 1.85 11.88
CA ILE A 60 5.71 1.39 10.62
C ILE A 60 6.11 -0.06 10.36
N ALA A 61 7.38 -0.39 10.54
CA ALA A 61 7.92 -1.73 10.35
C ALA A 61 7.24 -2.76 11.27
N GLU A 62 7.03 -2.44 12.54
CA GLU A 62 6.29 -3.31 13.47
C GLU A 62 4.84 -3.54 13.03
N LYS A 63 4.15 -2.48 12.60
CA LYS A 63 2.80 -2.61 12.06
C LYS A 63 2.76 -3.50 10.83
N LEU A 64 3.70 -3.31 9.90
CA LEU A 64 3.82 -4.14 8.69
C LEU A 64 4.07 -5.60 9.05
N LYS A 65 5.00 -5.88 9.99
CA LYS A 65 5.27 -7.24 10.49
C LYS A 65 4.03 -7.92 11.07
N ASN A 66 3.22 -7.18 11.82
CA ASN A 66 2.01 -7.72 12.44
C ASN A 66 0.90 -7.98 11.42
N VAL A 67 0.65 -7.05 10.49
CA VAL A 67 -0.39 -7.19 9.46
C VAL A 67 0.02 -8.26 8.45
N PHE A 68 1.25 -8.24 7.97
CA PHE A 68 1.71 -9.18 6.95
C PHE A 68 2.43 -10.40 7.55
N ALA A 69 2.11 -10.80 8.79
CA ALA A 69 2.79 -11.88 9.50
C ALA A 69 2.74 -13.23 8.75
N GLU A 70 1.73 -13.46 7.91
CA GLU A 70 1.62 -14.65 7.06
C GLU A 70 2.61 -14.65 5.88
N TRP A 71 3.12 -13.48 5.49
CA TRP A 71 3.98 -13.28 4.31
C TRP A 71 5.39 -12.81 4.63
N ILE A 72 5.56 -12.04 5.71
CA ILE A 72 6.85 -11.57 6.19
C ILE A 72 7.60 -12.75 6.81
N ASP A 73 8.92 -12.81 6.62
CA ASP A 73 9.80 -13.89 7.07
C ASP A 73 9.50 -15.31 6.51
N ASN A 74 8.69 -15.42 5.45
CA ASN A 74 8.48 -16.67 4.71
C ASN A 74 9.65 -17.09 3.79
N GLY A 75 10.80 -16.41 3.89
CA GLY A 75 11.99 -16.65 3.05
C GLY A 75 12.10 -15.80 1.79
N HIS A 76 11.10 -14.97 1.46
CA HIS A 76 11.12 -14.09 0.28
C HIS A 76 11.58 -12.65 0.57
N ASN A 77 11.89 -12.31 1.83
CA ASN A 77 12.32 -10.97 2.23
C ASN A 77 13.74 -11.01 2.83
N ASN A 78 14.55 -9.99 2.55
CA ASN A 78 15.84 -9.78 3.22
C ASN A 78 15.84 -8.43 3.94
N PHE A 79 15.41 -8.41 5.20
CA PHE A 79 15.41 -7.19 6.01
C PHE A 79 16.79 -6.76 6.48
N ASN A 80 17.87 -7.50 6.19
CA ASN A 80 19.24 -7.02 6.41
C ASN A 80 19.80 -6.26 5.19
N ASP A 81 19.10 -6.26 4.06
CA ASP A 81 19.45 -5.46 2.89
C ASP A 81 18.89 -4.04 3.07
N GLU A 82 19.78 -3.04 3.10
CA GLU A 82 19.40 -1.62 3.22
C GLU A 82 18.53 -1.13 2.05
N ASN A 83 18.51 -1.86 0.92
CA ASN A 83 17.65 -1.58 -0.22
C ASN A 83 16.20 -2.10 -0.04
N THR A 84 15.93 -2.89 1.01
CA THR A 84 14.56 -3.24 1.40
C THR A 84 13.94 -2.02 2.05
N ILE A 85 13.19 -1.23 1.28
CA ILE A 85 12.62 0.04 1.73
C ILE A 85 11.14 -0.07 2.13
N ILE A 86 10.66 0.92 2.86
CA ILE A 86 9.23 1.19 2.98
C ILE A 86 8.85 2.26 1.95
N LEU A 87 7.94 1.91 1.04
CA LEU A 87 7.38 2.84 0.06
C LEU A 87 6.00 3.30 0.51
N CYS A 88 5.85 4.60 0.78
CA CYS A 88 4.53 5.21 0.99
C CYS A 88 3.94 5.61 -0.36
N VAL A 89 2.67 5.29 -0.60
CA VAL A 89 1.95 5.74 -1.80
C VAL A 89 0.87 6.73 -1.38
N GLU A 90 1.08 8.00 -1.70
CA GLU A 90 0.08 9.05 -1.52
C GLU A 90 -0.87 9.06 -2.72
N LEU A 91 -2.08 8.54 -2.54
CA LEU A 91 -3.07 8.47 -3.61
C LEU A 91 -3.48 9.87 -4.11
N THR A 92 -3.45 10.06 -5.42
CA THR A 92 -3.91 11.28 -6.11
C THR A 92 -5.35 11.16 -6.58
N ASP A 93 -5.76 9.94 -6.92
CA ASP A 93 -7.11 9.57 -7.33
C ASP A 93 -7.36 8.10 -7.00
N GLY A 94 -8.64 7.73 -6.93
CA GLY A 94 -9.05 6.34 -6.79
C GLY A 94 -10.40 6.08 -7.44
N LEU A 95 -10.57 4.89 -7.97
CA LEU A 95 -11.79 4.39 -8.60
C LEU A 95 -12.11 3.02 -8.02
N LEU A 96 -13.28 2.89 -7.41
CA LEU A 96 -13.81 1.63 -6.88
C LEU A 96 -15.11 1.29 -7.60
N LEU A 97 -15.21 0.06 -8.10
CA LEU A 97 -16.45 -0.50 -8.63
C LEU A 97 -17.02 -1.53 -7.66
N SER A 98 -18.29 -1.35 -7.28
CA SER A 98 -19.00 -2.28 -6.39
C SER A 98 -20.47 -2.37 -6.78
N HIS A 99 -20.94 -3.58 -7.11
CA HIS A 99 -22.35 -3.87 -7.41
C HIS A 99 -22.99 -2.93 -8.46
N GLY A 100 -22.23 -2.58 -9.50
CA GLY A 100 -22.69 -1.66 -10.56
C GLY A 100 -22.56 -0.17 -10.22
N THR A 101 -22.14 0.17 -9.00
CA THR A 101 -21.88 1.54 -8.56
C THR A 101 -20.41 1.90 -8.71
N ARG A 102 -20.16 3.13 -9.20
CA ARG A 102 -18.85 3.74 -9.34
C ARG A 102 -18.61 4.74 -8.22
N TYR A 103 -17.51 4.58 -7.49
CA TYR A 103 -17.04 5.54 -6.49
C TYR A 103 -15.69 6.10 -6.93
N GLU A 104 -15.50 7.41 -6.79
CA GLU A 104 -14.25 8.10 -7.15
C GLU A 104 -13.94 9.26 -6.19
N PHE A 105 -12.67 9.64 -6.09
CA PHE A 105 -12.21 10.84 -5.41
C PHE A 105 -11.02 11.46 -6.15
#